data_AF-A0A5C6CX29-F1
#
_entry.id   AF-A0A5C6CX29-F1
#
_cell.length_a   1.000
_cell.length_b   1.000
_cell.length_c   1.000
_cell.angle_alpha   90.00
_cell.angle_beta   90.00
_cell.angle_gamma   90.00
#
_symmetry.space_group_name_H-M   'P 1'
#
loop_
_entity.id
_entity.type
_entity.pdbx_description
1 polymer ?
#
loop_
_entity_poly.entity_id
_entity_poly.type
_entity_poly.pdbx_seq_one_letter_code
_entity_poly.pdbx_strand_id
1 'polypeptide(L)'
;MDRIHRAWLAWLFSAIFSTTVLAQTFYVATNGNDATGDGSLATPWASIGGALGKLHDGNFDSATVLVRPGIYTGRQSLVGTFAQGVTVRSEVPYQAQLRHTSQAVVAYVNGRGASGITFEGFDIAHSGPGASPLVFHIDGGGGNNGVGNLTVRNNVIHDSYNNDLLKVNNGVTNVVVEQNMFYNQTGSDEHIDVNSVEDVTISDNVFFNDFAGSGRTKSNNTSSYIVIKDSNDNEDFFLGSDRVTVQRNVFLNWEGSTGSNFVLVGEDAKPFIEARNVMFENNLMLGNSTNVMRAAVGVKSGENITFRNNTIAGDLPALAYAMRVNVENSVVTNEQIHFYNNIWSDPTGTMGASFGSGNDFSDSPPGEVTNWTLVNNQYYNGGANIPADASETINYTDDPNRIAGNPGLASQAGLTLPRWNPATGMFADGSMNIREAFVKLVMQYGVPAASSEGVDHALAAQAPLDDILGNLRGVSPDVGAVEMLRSGTGDFDGDRDVDGRDFLVWQRNPTAGDLTDWQAQYGSAVILSVPEPSGWVHWIALMVVGGMRMCLAKGTRSAPPR
;
A
#
# COMPACT_ATOMS: atom_id res chain seq x y z
N MET A 1 29.74 -7.54 -62.60
CA MET A 1 29.48 -7.54 -61.15
C MET A 1 29.32 -6.08 -60.70
N ASP A 2 28.27 -5.41 -61.19
CA ASP A 2 28.19 -3.94 -61.17
C ASP A 2 26.78 -3.43 -60.79
N ARG A 3 26.02 -4.23 -60.03
CA ARG A 3 24.65 -3.89 -59.60
C ARG A 3 24.31 -4.28 -58.15
N ILE A 4 25.29 -4.61 -57.31
CA ILE A 4 25.05 -5.01 -55.91
C ILE A 4 25.52 -3.95 -54.89
N HIS A 5 26.30 -2.95 -55.31
CA HIS A 5 26.88 -1.96 -54.37
C HIS A 5 26.06 -0.69 -54.14
N ARG A 6 24.87 -0.54 -54.74
CA ARG A 6 24.03 0.67 -54.56
C ARG A 6 22.80 0.48 -53.67
N ALA A 7 22.52 -0.73 -53.17
CA ALA A 7 21.40 -0.99 -52.27
C ALA A 7 21.77 -1.00 -50.78
N TRP A 8 23.06 -1.00 -50.44
CA TRP A 8 23.54 -1.12 -49.05
C TRP A 8 23.88 0.20 -48.35
N LEU A 9 23.81 1.35 -49.05
CA LEU A 9 24.10 2.66 -48.47
C LEU A 9 22.86 3.47 -48.08
N ALA A 10 21.64 3.01 -48.42
CA ALA A 10 20.39 3.68 -48.05
C ALA A 10 19.73 3.10 -46.78
N TRP A 11 20.30 2.05 -46.19
CA TRP A 11 19.75 1.34 -45.03
C TRP A 11 20.57 1.51 -43.73
N LEU A 12 21.52 2.45 -43.71
CA LEU A 12 22.39 2.70 -42.54
C LEU A 12 22.33 4.14 -42.01
N PHE A 13 21.21 4.83 -42.25
CA PHE A 13 20.92 6.15 -41.67
C PHE A 13 19.47 6.26 -41.16
N SER A 14 18.87 5.16 -40.72
CA SER A 14 17.83 5.23 -39.68
C SER A 14 18.50 5.04 -38.34
N ALA A 15 19.34 6.00 -37.96
CA ALA A 15 19.67 6.18 -36.56
C ALA A 15 18.37 6.59 -35.88
N ILE A 16 17.76 5.65 -35.16
CA ILE A 16 16.70 5.94 -34.20
C ILE A 16 17.37 6.88 -33.19
N PHE A 17 17.16 8.19 -33.37
CA PHE A 17 17.41 9.15 -32.32
C PHE A 17 16.37 8.86 -31.24
N SER A 18 16.69 7.96 -30.30
CA SER A 18 16.00 7.94 -29.03
C SER A 18 16.38 9.24 -28.32
N THR A 19 15.57 10.28 -28.53
CA THR A 19 15.63 11.49 -27.72
C THR A 19 15.29 11.06 -26.30
N THR A 20 16.28 11.02 -25.42
CA THR A 20 16.02 11.05 -23.98
C THR A 20 15.30 12.35 -23.68
N VAL A 21 13.98 12.30 -23.60
CA VAL A 21 13.17 13.41 -23.11
C VAL A 21 13.48 13.50 -21.62
N LEU A 22 14.16 14.56 -21.18
CA LEU A 22 14.29 14.85 -19.77
C LEU A 22 12.88 15.03 -19.19
N ALA A 23 12.58 14.36 -18.08
CA ALA A 23 11.34 14.55 -17.35
C ALA A 23 11.14 16.05 -17.05
N GLN A 24 10.13 16.65 -17.67
CA GLN A 24 9.87 18.08 -17.53
C GLN A 24 9.20 18.35 -16.19
N THR A 25 9.65 19.37 -15.47
CA THR A 25 9.09 19.78 -14.19
C THR A 25 8.23 21.03 -14.35
N PHE A 26 6.99 20.95 -13.88
CA PHE A 26 6.02 22.05 -13.85
C PHE A 26 5.58 22.33 -12.42
N TYR A 27 4.93 23.47 -12.20
CA TYR A 27 4.59 23.98 -10.88
C TYR A 27 3.13 24.37 -10.78
N VAL A 28 2.53 24.00 -9.64
CA VAL A 28 1.22 24.48 -9.18
C VAL A 28 1.41 25.24 -7.88
N ALA A 29 0.82 26.42 -7.75
CA ALA A 29 0.95 27.27 -6.56
C ALA A 29 -0.38 27.93 -6.21
N THR A 30 -0.60 28.24 -4.93
CA THR A 30 -1.81 28.94 -4.45
C THR A 30 -1.98 30.33 -5.06
N ASN A 31 -0.91 30.95 -5.57
CA ASN A 31 -0.91 32.21 -6.29
C ASN A 31 -0.78 32.05 -7.82
N GLY A 32 -0.92 30.83 -8.33
CA GLY A 32 -0.84 30.53 -9.76
C GLY A 32 -2.09 30.93 -10.53
N ASN A 33 -2.10 30.64 -11.84
CA ASN A 33 -3.21 30.95 -12.72
C ASN A 33 -3.36 29.92 -13.85
N ASP A 34 -4.48 29.19 -13.90
CA ASP A 34 -4.69 28.15 -14.93
C ASP A 34 -4.92 28.70 -16.35
N ALA A 35 -5.33 29.96 -16.47
CA ALA A 35 -5.60 30.60 -17.76
C ALA A 35 -4.35 31.20 -18.40
N THR A 36 -3.45 31.76 -17.59
CA THR A 36 -2.28 32.53 -18.06
C THR A 36 -0.93 31.98 -17.61
N GLY A 37 -0.90 31.08 -16.63
CA GLY A 37 0.30 30.37 -16.22
C GLY A 37 0.78 29.40 -17.29
N ASP A 38 2.10 29.23 -17.36
CA ASP A 38 2.77 28.29 -18.26
C ASP A 38 3.33 27.06 -17.52
N GLY A 39 3.07 26.98 -16.20
CA GLY A 39 3.55 25.90 -15.35
C GLY A 39 5.03 26.04 -14.97
N SER A 40 5.71 27.11 -15.35
CA SER A 40 7.06 27.40 -14.86
C SER A 40 7.05 27.84 -13.39
N LEU A 41 8.23 27.86 -12.76
CA LEU A 41 8.38 28.36 -11.38
C LEU A 41 7.94 29.83 -11.23
N ALA A 42 8.11 30.64 -12.28
CA ALA A 42 7.77 32.07 -12.27
C ALA A 42 6.27 32.32 -12.51
N THR A 43 5.64 31.49 -13.32
CA THR A 43 4.22 31.60 -13.71
C THR A 43 3.50 30.25 -13.56
N PRO A 44 3.35 29.76 -12.32
CA PRO A 44 2.77 28.45 -12.05
C PRO A 44 1.28 28.41 -12.37
N TRP A 45 0.75 27.20 -12.57
CA TRP A 45 -0.69 26.97 -12.61
C TRP A 45 -1.32 27.06 -11.21
N ALA A 46 -2.64 27.26 -11.15
CA ALA A 46 -3.38 27.43 -9.90
C ALA A 46 -3.86 26.09 -9.32
N SER A 47 -4.18 25.11 -10.17
CA SER A 47 -4.76 23.83 -9.76
C SER A 47 -4.09 22.62 -10.40
N ILE A 48 -4.26 21.46 -9.75
CA ILE A 48 -3.77 20.18 -10.25
C ILE A 48 -4.50 19.79 -11.55
N GLY A 49 -5.82 19.98 -11.60
CA GLY A 49 -6.60 19.70 -12.79
C GLY A 49 -6.26 20.60 -13.97
N GLY A 50 -5.96 21.88 -13.71
CA GLY A 50 -5.43 22.81 -14.71
C GLY A 50 -4.10 22.32 -15.29
N ALA A 51 -3.14 21.98 -14.41
CA ALA A 51 -1.83 21.46 -14.81
C ALA A 51 -1.93 20.20 -15.65
N LEU A 52 -2.58 19.16 -15.12
CA LEU A 52 -2.74 17.87 -15.81
C LEU A 52 -3.47 18.03 -17.16
N GLY A 53 -4.47 18.91 -17.21
CA GLY A 53 -5.15 19.25 -18.44
C GLY A 53 -4.23 19.82 -19.51
N LYS A 54 -3.33 20.74 -19.15
CA LYS A 54 -2.33 21.31 -20.06
C LYS A 54 -1.30 20.27 -20.48
N LEU A 55 -0.87 19.39 -19.58
CA LEU A 55 0.05 18.32 -19.90
C LEU A 55 -0.55 17.35 -20.92
N HIS A 56 -1.79 16.93 -20.71
CA HIS A 56 -2.50 16.05 -21.63
C HIS A 56 -2.67 16.69 -23.02
N ASP A 57 -3.19 17.92 -23.09
CA ASP A 57 -3.40 18.61 -24.37
C ASP A 57 -2.07 18.87 -25.13
N GLY A 58 -0.97 19.02 -24.38
CA GLY A 58 0.38 19.21 -24.90
C GLY A 58 1.14 17.91 -25.21
N ASN A 59 0.55 16.74 -24.95
CA ASN A 59 1.20 15.43 -25.04
C ASN A 59 2.50 15.33 -24.21
N PHE A 60 2.49 15.91 -23.01
CA PHE A 60 3.59 15.78 -22.07
C PHE A 60 3.42 14.50 -21.25
N ASP A 61 4.20 13.49 -21.61
CA ASP A 61 4.38 12.24 -20.87
C ASP A 61 5.66 12.30 -20.01
N SER A 62 5.73 11.49 -18.95
CA SER A 62 6.83 11.42 -17.99
C SER A 62 7.19 12.76 -17.32
N ALA A 63 6.23 13.68 -17.26
CA ALA A 63 6.36 14.96 -16.60
C ALA A 63 6.14 14.85 -15.08
N THR A 64 6.74 15.77 -14.32
CA THR A 64 6.49 15.95 -12.89
C THR A 64 5.84 17.30 -12.64
N VAL A 65 4.72 17.33 -11.91
CA VAL A 65 4.09 18.55 -11.40
C VAL A 65 4.40 18.66 -9.92
N LEU A 66 5.15 19.69 -9.52
CA LEU A 66 5.41 20.04 -8.13
C LEU A 66 4.36 21.03 -7.63
N VAL A 67 3.60 20.62 -6.62
CA VAL A 67 2.58 21.44 -5.97
C VAL A 67 3.19 22.09 -4.73
N ARG A 68 3.34 23.42 -4.77
CA ARG A 68 4.03 24.18 -3.72
C ARG A 68 3.27 24.11 -2.39
N PRO A 69 3.93 24.32 -1.24
CA PRO A 69 3.27 24.40 0.05
C PRO A 69 2.14 25.43 0.08
N GLY A 70 1.03 25.08 0.71
CA GLY A 70 -0.13 25.96 0.84
C GLY A 70 -1.43 25.21 1.01
N ILE A 71 -2.49 25.95 1.33
CA ILE A 71 -3.85 25.42 1.42
C ILE A 71 -4.55 25.64 0.08
N TYR A 72 -4.92 24.55 -0.58
CA TYR A 72 -5.67 24.54 -1.82
C TYR A 72 -7.13 24.22 -1.48
N THR A 73 -7.97 25.26 -1.48
CA THR A 73 -9.40 25.13 -1.26
C THR A 73 -10.13 24.82 -2.56
N GLY A 74 -10.99 23.82 -2.55
CA GLY A 74 -11.72 23.39 -3.75
C GLY A 74 -11.28 22.02 -4.23
N ARG A 75 -12.14 21.39 -5.03
CA ARG A 75 -11.88 20.10 -5.66
C ARG A 75 -10.65 20.17 -6.58
N GLN A 76 -9.73 19.21 -6.41
CA GLN A 76 -8.65 18.93 -7.35
C GLN A 76 -9.02 17.73 -8.22
N SER A 77 -8.94 17.86 -9.54
CA SER A 77 -9.29 16.79 -10.47
C SER A 77 -8.05 16.15 -11.07
N LEU A 78 -7.95 14.83 -11.00
CA LEU A 78 -7.01 14.02 -11.77
C LEU A 78 -7.62 13.78 -13.14
N VAL A 79 -7.00 14.35 -14.17
CA VAL A 79 -7.50 14.33 -15.55
C VAL A 79 -6.36 14.06 -16.53
N GLY A 80 -6.68 13.53 -17.70
CA GLY A 80 -5.68 13.18 -18.71
C GLY A 80 -5.33 11.70 -18.72
N THR A 81 -4.85 11.26 -19.87
CA THR A 81 -4.31 9.92 -20.10
C THR A 81 -2.86 10.04 -20.54
N PHE A 82 -1.96 9.37 -19.82
CA PHE A 82 -0.51 9.50 -19.97
C PHE A 82 0.11 8.13 -20.16
N ALA A 83 0.62 7.84 -21.35
CA ALA A 83 1.10 6.50 -21.70
C ALA A 83 2.40 6.13 -20.99
N GLN A 84 3.27 7.11 -20.71
CA GLN A 84 4.49 6.92 -19.93
C GLN A 84 4.34 7.41 -18.48
N GLY A 85 3.11 7.73 -18.09
CA GLY A 85 2.74 8.24 -16.79
C GLY A 85 3.15 9.70 -16.54
N VAL A 86 2.51 10.34 -15.56
CA VAL A 86 2.94 11.62 -14.98
C VAL A 86 2.91 11.53 -13.46
N THR A 87 3.76 12.30 -12.80
CA THR A 87 3.76 12.40 -11.34
C THR A 87 3.28 13.78 -10.92
N VAL A 88 2.23 13.83 -10.08
CA VAL A 88 1.81 15.03 -9.37
C VAL A 88 2.20 14.86 -7.91
N ARG A 89 3.07 15.73 -7.42
CA ARG A 89 3.69 15.57 -6.10
C ARG A 89 3.69 16.87 -5.32
N SER A 90 3.42 16.84 -4.02
CA SER A 90 3.71 17.98 -3.17
C SER A 90 5.22 18.29 -3.16
N GLU A 91 5.59 19.55 -3.34
CA GLU A 91 7.00 19.99 -3.37
C GLU A 91 7.71 19.70 -2.04
N VAL A 92 7.00 19.88 -0.93
CA VAL A 92 7.43 19.49 0.41
C VAL A 92 6.38 18.52 0.95
N PRO A 93 6.74 17.28 1.33
CA PRO A 93 5.76 16.27 1.75
C PRO A 93 4.74 16.81 2.75
N TYR A 94 3.47 16.57 2.41
CA TYR A 94 2.26 16.87 3.17
C TYR A 94 2.00 18.36 3.44
N GLN A 95 2.77 19.27 2.83
CA GLN A 95 2.62 20.73 3.02
C GLN A 95 1.74 21.39 1.95
N ALA A 96 1.42 20.70 0.85
CA ALA A 96 0.28 21.04 0.02
C ALA A 96 -0.98 20.39 0.62
N GLN A 97 -1.79 21.20 1.27
CA GLN A 97 -3.01 20.79 1.97
C GLN A 97 -4.22 20.97 1.06
N LEU A 98 -4.90 19.87 0.73
CA LEU A 98 -6.08 19.86 -0.12
C LEU A 98 -7.33 19.81 0.77
N ARG A 99 -8.20 20.83 0.63
CA ARG A 99 -9.36 21.02 1.50
C ARG A 99 -10.61 21.34 0.69
N HIS A 100 -11.71 20.66 0.99
CA HIS A 100 -12.99 20.95 0.34
C HIS A 100 -14.18 20.59 1.23
N THR A 101 -15.37 21.14 0.97
CA THR A 101 -16.64 20.79 1.66
C THR A 101 -17.38 19.64 0.96
N SER A 102 -16.67 18.89 0.13
CA SER A 102 -17.10 17.79 -0.73
C SER A 102 -15.78 17.09 -1.15
N GLN A 103 -15.76 16.26 -2.19
CA GLN A 103 -14.54 15.55 -2.61
C GLN A 103 -13.40 16.54 -2.86
N ALA A 104 -12.35 16.42 -2.06
CA ALA A 104 -11.14 17.23 -2.15
C ALA A 104 -10.31 16.81 -3.37
N VAL A 105 -10.30 15.51 -3.70
CA VAL A 105 -9.66 14.96 -4.89
C VAL A 105 -10.63 14.04 -5.62
N VAL A 106 -10.67 14.13 -6.95
CA VAL A 106 -11.48 13.23 -7.79
C VAL A 106 -10.70 12.72 -8.98
N ALA A 107 -10.97 11.49 -9.40
CA ALA A 107 -10.62 10.95 -10.71
C ALA A 107 -11.89 10.36 -11.34
N TYR A 108 -12.51 11.10 -12.25
CA TYR A 108 -13.79 10.74 -12.87
C TYR A 108 -13.68 10.62 -14.38
N VAL A 109 -14.64 9.90 -14.95
CA VAL A 109 -14.85 9.85 -16.41
C VAL A 109 -14.99 11.26 -16.96
N ASN A 110 -14.16 11.58 -17.94
CA ASN A 110 -14.18 12.86 -18.64
C ASN A 110 -13.55 12.70 -20.03
N GLY A 111 -13.67 13.73 -20.88
CA GLY A 111 -13.19 13.68 -22.27
C GLY A 111 -11.68 13.49 -22.45
N ARG A 112 -10.87 13.65 -21.40
CA ARG A 112 -9.42 13.41 -21.39
C ARG A 112 -9.01 12.09 -20.72
N GLY A 113 -9.95 11.39 -20.07
CA GLY A 113 -9.68 10.26 -19.18
C GLY A 113 -9.04 10.68 -17.85
N ALA A 114 -8.64 9.69 -17.05
CA ALA A 114 -7.87 9.84 -15.82
C ALA A 114 -7.01 8.58 -15.63
N SER A 115 -5.86 8.51 -16.30
CA SER A 115 -5.05 7.30 -16.38
C SER A 115 -3.56 7.59 -16.56
N GLY A 116 -2.71 6.77 -15.92
CA GLY A 116 -1.26 6.96 -15.91
C GLY A 116 -0.83 8.10 -15.00
N ILE A 117 -1.44 8.22 -13.82
CA ILE A 117 -1.17 9.34 -12.90
C ILE A 117 -0.71 8.79 -11.55
N THR A 118 0.47 9.21 -11.13
CA THR A 118 0.95 9.05 -9.75
C THR A 118 0.66 10.32 -8.96
N PHE A 119 -0.04 10.19 -7.84
CA PHE A 119 -0.47 11.27 -6.97
C PHE A 119 0.13 11.11 -5.57
N GLU A 120 1.02 12.05 -5.19
CA GLU A 120 1.96 11.82 -4.11
C GLU A 120 2.18 12.98 -3.13
N GLY A 121 2.26 12.66 -1.84
CA GLY A 121 2.84 13.58 -0.86
C GLY A 121 1.87 14.63 -0.34
N PHE A 122 0.55 14.45 -0.45
CA PHE A 122 -0.43 15.44 -0.04
C PHE A 122 -0.97 15.19 1.37
N ASP A 123 -1.44 16.27 2.00
CA ASP A 123 -2.34 16.23 3.15
C ASP A 123 -3.76 16.53 2.61
N ILE A 124 -4.70 15.60 2.77
CA ILE A 124 -6.01 15.61 2.12
C ILE A 124 -7.11 15.42 3.18
N ALA A 125 -8.05 16.36 3.25
CA ALA A 125 -9.14 16.25 4.20
C ALA A 125 -10.38 17.05 3.76
N HIS A 126 -11.53 16.70 4.34
CA HIS A 126 -12.65 17.64 4.35
C HIS A 126 -12.30 18.86 5.19
N SER A 127 -12.83 20.01 4.77
CA SER A 127 -12.60 21.29 5.45
C SER A 127 -13.36 21.44 6.77
N GLY A 128 -14.36 20.59 7.04
CA GLY A 128 -15.12 20.62 8.28
C GLY A 128 -16.49 19.91 8.21
N PRO A 129 -17.27 19.99 9.31
CA PRO A 129 -18.63 19.43 9.37
C PRO A 129 -19.55 19.93 8.26
N GLY A 130 -20.48 19.07 7.84
CA GLY A 130 -21.44 19.38 6.78
C GLY A 130 -20.90 19.17 5.36
N ALA A 131 -19.72 18.56 5.23
CA ALA A 131 -19.19 18.16 3.93
C ALA A 131 -20.12 17.16 3.21
N SER A 132 -20.12 17.19 1.88
CA SER A 132 -20.74 16.13 1.07
C SER A 132 -19.90 14.85 1.13
N PRO A 133 -20.45 13.67 0.77
CA PRO A 133 -19.73 12.41 0.86
C PRO A 133 -18.37 12.40 0.16
N LEU A 134 -17.44 11.65 0.76
CA LEU A 134 -16.12 11.24 0.28
C LEU A 134 -15.05 12.33 0.26
N VAL A 135 -13.87 12.03 0.83
CA VAL A 135 -12.69 12.93 0.74
C VAL A 135 -11.99 12.78 -0.62
N PHE A 136 -11.69 11.54 -1.03
CA PHE A 136 -11.06 11.21 -2.31
C PHE A 136 -11.91 10.15 -3.02
N HIS A 137 -12.34 10.42 -4.26
CA HIS A 137 -13.16 9.51 -5.04
C HIS A 137 -12.56 9.22 -6.43
N ILE A 138 -12.36 7.94 -6.72
CA ILE A 138 -11.97 7.40 -8.03
C ILE A 138 -13.16 6.61 -8.57
N ASP A 139 -13.79 7.10 -9.64
CA ASP A 139 -15.06 6.57 -10.16
C ASP A 139 -15.01 6.36 -11.67
N GLY A 140 -15.24 5.12 -12.10
CA GLY A 140 -15.28 4.71 -13.52
C GLY A 140 -16.62 5.01 -14.21
N GLY A 141 -17.63 5.49 -13.47
CA GLY A 141 -18.95 5.84 -14.00
C GLY A 141 -19.76 4.63 -14.49
N GLY A 142 -19.46 3.43 -14.00
CA GLY A 142 -20.14 2.18 -14.33
C GLY A 142 -19.62 1.49 -15.59
N GLY A 143 -18.51 1.98 -16.15
CA GLY A 143 -17.83 1.40 -17.31
C GLY A 143 -16.31 1.60 -17.21
N ASN A 144 -15.50 0.77 -17.87
CA ASN A 144 -14.05 1.00 -17.95
C ASN A 144 -13.72 2.15 -18.94
N ASN A 145 -14.19 3.37 -18.61
CA ASN A 145 -14.22 4.55 -19.48
C ASN A 145 -12.95 5.41 -19.37
N GLY A 146 -11.78 4.78 -19.24
CA GLY A 146 -10.50 5.48 -19.18
C GLY A 146 -10.13 6.06 -17.81
N VAL A 147 -10.69 5.51 -16.72
CA VAL A 147 -10.26 5.77 -15.34
C VAL A 147 -9.60 4.51 -14.79
N GLY A 148 -8.31 4.60 -14.47
CA GLY A 148 -7.51 3.45 -14.04
C GLY A 148 -6.02 3.68 -14.26
N ASN A 149 -5.15 2.72 -13.92
CA ASN A 149 -3.69 2.93 -13.92
C ASN A 149 -3.30 4.16 -13.07
N LEU A 150 -3.78 4.17 -11.82
CA LEU A 150 -3.54 5.26 -10.89
C LEU A 150 -2.71 4.78 -9.71
N THR A 151 -1.77 5.61 -9.25
CA THR A 151 -1.01 5.36 -8.02
C THR A 151 -1.30 6.48 -7.04
N VAL A 152 -1.94 6.17 -5.92
CA VAL A 152 -2.12 7.07 -4.78
C VAL A 152 -1.08 6.70 -3.74
N ARG A 153 -0.06 7.54 -3.56
CA ARG A 153 1.06 7.18 -2.69
C ARG A 153 1.53 8.23 -1.72
N ASN A 154 2.00 7.83 -0.55
CA ASN A 154 2.63 8.75 0.40
C ASN A 154 1.76 9.98 0.71
N ASN A 155 0.45 9.79 0.91
CA ASN A 155 -0.48 10.86 1.29
C ASN A 155 -0.96 10.65 2.73
N VAL A 156 -1.27 11.74 3.42
CA VAL A 156 -2.06 11.73 4.66
C VAL A 156 -3.50 12.04 4.26
N ILE A 157 -4.38 11.04 4.30
CA ILE A 157 -5.79 11.16 3.89
C ILE A 157 -6.64 11.01 5.14
N HIS A 158 -7.26 12.10 5.59
CA HIS A 158 -7.87 12.10 6.91
C HIS A 158 -9.10 12.97 7.03
N ASP A 159 -9.78 12.81 8.16
CA ASP A 159 -10.90 13.65 8.57
C ASP A 159 -11.98 13.81 7.50
N SER A 160 -12.60 12.69 7.13
CA SER A 160 -13.90 12.75 6.46
C SER A 160 -14.96 13.17 7.46
N TYR A 161 -15.76 14.17 7.11
CA TYR A 161 -16.98 14.58 7.82
C TYR A 161 -18.28 13.97 7.25
N ASN A 162 -18.18 13.13 6.22
CA ASN A 162 -19.32 12.44 5.62
C ASN A 162 -18.80 11.31 4.71
N ASN A 163 -19.08 10.05 5.08
CA ASN A 163 -18.71 8.87 4.29
C ASN A 163 -17.17 8.64 4.22
N ASP A 164 -16.68 7.86 3.25
CA ASP A 164 -15.32 7.29 3.25
C ASP A 164 -14.19 8.31 3.10
N LEU A 165 -12.97 7.91 3.46
CA LEU A 165 -11.77 8.69 3.13
C LEU A 165 -11.38 8.52 1.65
N LEU A 166 -11.32 7.29 1.18
CA LEU A 166 -11.04 6.94 -0.21
C LEU A 166 -12.08 5.94 -0.71
N LYS A 167 -12.69 6.22 -1.85
CA LYS A 167 -13.53 5.26 -2.57
C LYS A 167 -12.98 5.02 -3.97
N VAL A 168 -12.84 3.75 -4.33
CA VAL A 168 -12.46 3.28 -5.67
C VAL A 168 -13.58 2.40 -6.16
N ASN A 169 -14.36 2.86 -7.15
CA ASN A 169 -15.57 2.14 -7.53
C ASN A 169 -15.98 2.24 -9.00
N ASN A 170 -17.02 1.47 -9.34
CA ASN A 170 -17.78 1.54 -10.58
C ASN A 170 -16.95 1.27 -11.86
N GLY A 171 -16.22 0.15 -11.89
CA GLY A 171 -15.49 -0.29 -13.09
C GLY A 171 -14.07 0.24 -13.24
N VAL A 172 -13.49 0.80 -12.17
CA VAL A 172 -12.08 1.23 -12.14
C VAL A 172 -11.16 0.01 -12.12
N THR A 173 -10.01 0.11 -12.80
CA THR A 173 -9.00 -0.96 -12.84
C THR A 173 -7.58 -0.46 -12.61
N ASN A 174 -6.70 -1.35 -12.12
CA ASN A 174 -5.27 -1.10 -11.92
C ASN A 174 -4.98 0.13 -11.05
N VAL A 175 -5.36 0.05 -9.77
CA VAL A 175 -5.13 1.13 -8.79
C VAL A 175 -4.18 0.63 -7.71
N VAL A 176 -3.13 1.40 -7.47
CA VAL A 176 -2.19 1.17 -6.37
C VAL A 176 -2.39 2.24 -5.31
N VAL A 177 -2.67 1.83 -4.08
CA VAL A 177 -2.78 2.68 -2.89
C VAL A 177 -1.64 2.29 -1.96
N GLU A 178 -0.52 3.01 -2.03
CA GLU A 178 0.71 2.61 -1.34
C GLU A 178 1.27 3.66 -0.37
N GLN A 179 1.79 3.23 0.78
CA GLN A 179 2.56 4.11 1.67
C GLN A 179 1.79 5.34 2.19
N ASN A 180 0.46 5.29 2.23
CA ASN A 180 -0.39 6.37 2.73
C ASN A 180 -0.71 6.17 4.22
N MET A 181 -1.26 7.22 4.83
CA MET A 181 -1.77 7.22 6.18
C MET A 181 -3.25 7.62 6.17
N PHE A 182 -4.09 6.81 6.79
CA PHE A 182 -5.54 7.01 6.85
C PHE A 182 -6.02 7.14 8.28
N TYR A 183 -6.81 8.18 8.57
CA TYR A 183 -7.51 8.28 9.84
C TYR A 183 -8.76 9.16 9.85
N ASN A 184 -9.69 8.82 10.73
CA ASN A 184 -10.89 9.60 11.09
C ASN A 184 -11.93 9.75 9.96
N GLN A 185 -12.50 8.63 9.52
CA GLN A 185 -13.74 8.65 8.74
C GLN A 185 -14.96 9.13 9.56
N THR A 186 -16.13 9.33 8.97
CA THR A 186 -17.36 9.71 9.69
C THR A 186 -18.47 8.74 9.41
N GLY A 187 -19.29 8.45 10.43
CA GLY A 187 -20.48 7.63 10.24
C GLY A 187 -20.12 6.17 10.12
N SER A 188 -21.06 5.35 9.67
CA SER A 188 -20.89 3.91 9.49
C SER A 188 -20.19 3.62 8.16
N ASP A 189 -19.03 4.23 7.97
CA ASP A 189 -18.32 4.30 6.70
C ASP A 189 -16.83 3.94 6.89
N GLU A 190 -16.06 3.88 5.80
CA GLU A 190 -14.75 3.24 5.74
C GLU A 190 -13.55 4.18 5.59
N HIS A 191 -12.32 3.68 5.81
CA HIS A 191 -11.15 4.39 5.28
C HIS A 191 -11.05 4.19 3.77
N ILE A 192 -11.14 2.95 3.30
CA ILE A 192 -11.13 2.60 1.88
C ILE A 192 -12.36 1.73 1.56
N ASP A 193 -13.18 2.22 0.63
CA ASP A 193 -14.26 1.46 -0.02
C ASP A 193 -13.81 1.03 -1.43
N VAL A 194 -13.60 -0.27 -1.60
CA VAL A 194 -13.26 -0.94 -2.88
C VAL A 194 -14.51 -1.64 -3.38
N ASN A 195 -15.10 -1.13 -4.47
CA ASN A 195 -16.48 -1.45 -4.81
C ASN A 195 -16.71 -1.64 -6.32
N SER A 196 -16.91 -2.89 -6.75
CA SER A 196 -17.00 -3.27 -8.17
C SER A 196 -15.81 -2.76 -9.00
N VAL A 197 -14.64 -3.34 -8.74
CA VAL A 197 -13.38 -2.99 -9.38
C VAL A 197 -12.51 -4.22 -9.62
N GLU A 198 -11.49 -4.08 -10.45
CA GLU A 198 -10.47 -5.11 -10.61
C GLU A 198 -9.05 -4.57 -10.43
N ASP A 199 -8.13 -5.44 -10.00
CA ASP A 199 -6.68 -5.16 -9.95
C ASP A 199 -6.35 -3.96 -9.04
N VAL A 200 -6.74 -4.06 -7.76
CA VAL A 200 -6.43 -3.04 -6.74
C VAL A 200 -5.39 -3.58 -5.77
N THR A 201 -4.30 -2.85 -5.58
CA THR A 201 -3.27 -3.17 -4.57
C THR A 201 -3.25 -2.09 -3.50
N ILE A 202 -3.40 -2.50 -2.24
CA ILE A 202 -3.33 -1.64 -1.05
C ILE A 202 -2.14 -2.10 -0.23
N SER A 203 -1.04 -1.33 -0.23
CA SER A 203 0.18 -1.75 0.44
C SER A 203 0.95 -0.70 1.23
N ASP A 204 1.70 -1.13 2.24
CA ASP A 204 2.64 -0.26 2.96
C ASP A 204 1.96 0.92 3.69
N ASN A 205 0.63 0.88 3.89
CA ASN A 205 -0.15 1.94 4.50
C ASN A 205 -0.27 1.79 6.02
N VAL A 206 -0.61 2.88 6.70
CA VAL A 206 -0.93 2.93 8.13
C VAL A 206 -2.37 3.41 8.34
N PHE A 207 -3.18 2.60 9.01
CA PHE A 207 -4.61 2.86 9.26
C PHE A 207 -4.91 2.95 10.74
N PHE A 208 -5.49 4.07 11.19
CA PHE A 208 -5.94 4.22 12.59
C PHE A 208 -7.05 5.26 12.71
N ASN A 209 -7.69 5.34 13.87
CA ASN A 209 -8.50 6.51 14.20
C ASN A 209 -7.88 7.25 15.41
N ASP A 210 -8.03 8.56 15.45
CA ASP A 210 -7.66 9.44 16.56
C ASP A 210 -8.62 10.64 16.52
N PHE A 211 -9.90 10.41 16.79
CA PHE A 211 -10.92 11.47 16.67
C PHE A 211 -10.59 12.64 17.60
N ALA A 212 -10.13 12.33 18.82
CA ALA A 212 -9.73 13.33 19.79
C ALA A 212 -8.56 14.19 19.30
N GLY A 213 -7.57 13.59 18.62
CA GLY A 213 -6.45 14.31 18.01
C GLY A 213 -6.84 15.28 16.90
N SER A 214 -7.98 15.05 16.25
CA SER A 214 -8.60 15.99 15.31
C SER A 214 -9.63 16.92 15.96
N GLY A 215 -9.74 16.93 17.30
CA GLY A 215 -10.72 17.73 18.03
C GLY A 215 -12.17 17.27 17.84
N ARG A 216 -12.37 16.01 17.43
CA ARG A 216 -13.67 15.38 17.16
C ARG A 216 -14.07 14.46 18.32
N THR A 217 -15.37 14.22 18.46
CA THR A 217 -15.89 13.27 19.44
C THR A 217 -15.70 11.85 18.94
N LYS A 218 -15.15 10.98 19.80
CA LYS A 218 -15.10 9.54 19.58
C LYS A 218 -16.49 8.93 19.79
N SER A 219 -17.18 8.61 18.70
CA SER A 219 -18.56 8.10 18.72
C SER A 219 -18.67 6.57 18.66
N ASN A 220 -17.57 5.85 18.42
CA ASN A 220 -17.53 4.39 18.32
C ASN A 220 -18.53 3.81 17.31
N ASN A 221 -18.69 4.48 16.17
CA ASN A 221 -19.74 4.18 15.20
C ASN A 221 -19.23 4.06 13.76
N THR A 222 -17.92 3.99 13.56
CA THR A 222 -17.36 3.76 12.23
C THR A 222 -17.34 2.31 11.81
N SER A 223 -17.37 2.09 10.49
CA SER A 223 -17.26 0.77 9.88
C SER A 223 -15.79 0.39 9.68
N SER A 224 -15.54 -0.56 8.79
CA SER A 224 -14.24 -1.16 8.56
C SER A 224 -13.19 -0.15 8.10
N TYR A 225 -11.91 -0.42 8.32
CA TYR A 225 -10.89 0.43 7.70
C TYR A 225 -10.84 0.15 6.20
N ILE A 226 -10.87 -1.11 5.78
CA ILE A 226 -11.00 -1.48 4.37
C ILE A 226 -12.24 -2.35 4.20
N VAL A 227 -13.09 -2.00 3.23
CA VAL A 227 -14.13 -2.90 2.71
C VAL A 227 -13.86 -3.21 1.24
N ILE A 228 -14.07 -4.47 0.85
CA ILE A 228 -13.97 -4.95 -0.53
C ILE A 228 -15.29 -5.62 -0.88
N LYS A 229 -16.10 -4.99 -1.73
CA LYS A 229 -17.51 -5.38 -1.95
C LYS A 229 -17.99 -5.05 -3.36
N ASP A 230 -19.29 -5.20 -3.55
CA ASP A 230 -20.05 -4.67 -4.69
C ASP A 230 -21.45 -4.26 -4.22
N SER A 231 -21.73 -2.95 -4.29
CA SER A 231 -23.01 -2.37 -3.89
C SER A 231 -24.00 -2.22 -5.06
N ASN A 232 -23.54 -2.31 -6.30
CA ASN A 232 -24.21 -1.77 -7.48
C ASN A 232 -24.75 -2.85 -8.44
N ASP A 233 -24.72 -4.12 -8.03
CA ASP A 233 -25.30 -5.26 -8.77
C ASP A 233 -24.77 -5.35 -10.21
N ASN A 234 -25.61 -5.07 -11.21
CA ASN A 234 -25.26 -5.06 -12.62
C ASN A 234 -25.28 -3.65 -13.23
N GLU A 235 -25.38 -2.62 -12.38
CA GLU A 235 -25.39 -1.22 -12.80
C GLU A 235 -23.98 -0.72 -13.18
N ASP A 236 -22.95 -1.48 -12.84
CA ASP A 236 -21.56 -1.24 -13.23
C ASP A 236 -20.99 -2.39 -14.07
N PHE A 237 -19.70 -2.27 -14.39
CA PHE A 237 -19.04 -3.12 -15.36
C PHE A 237 -18.65 -4.49 -14.81
N PHE A 238 -18.45 -4.61 -13.49
CA PHE A 238 -17.97 -5.83 -12.85
C PHE A 238 -19.02 -6.35 -11.87
N LEU A 239 -19.38 -7.62 -11.98
CA LEU A 239 -20.17 -8.26 -10.94
C LEU A 239 -19.22 -8.75 -9.85
N GLY A 240 -19.14 -8.05 -8.72
CA GLY A 240 -18.19 -8.25 -7.65
C GLY A 240 -16.81 -7.61 -7.91
N SER A 241 -16.10 -7.28 -6.84
CA SER A 241 -14.68 -6.89 -6.91
C SER A 241 -13.78 -8.12 -7.15
N ASP A 242 -12.73 -7.98 -7.96
CA ASP A 242 -11.82 -9.09 -8.28
C ASP A 242 -10.34 -8.68 -8.22
N ARG A 243 -9.46 -9.61 -7.84
CA ARG A 243 -7.99 -9.45 -7.79
C ARG A 243 -7.58 -8.23 -6.96
N VAL A 244 -7.97 -8.26 -5.70
CA VAL A 244 -7.61 -7.23 -4.72
C VAL A 244 -6.54 -7.76 -3.78
N THR A 245 -5.42 -7.06 -3.68
CA THR A 245 -4.31 -7.42 -2.79
C THR A 245 -4.20 -6.38 -1.68
N VAL A 246 -4.27 -6.81 -0.43
CA VAL A 246 -4.02 -6.00 0.76
C VAL A 246 -2.78 -6.55 1.45
N GLN A 247 -1.63 -5.90 1.25
CA GLN A 247 -0.35 -6.45 1.69
C GLN A 247 0.52 -5.46 2.46
N ARG A 248 1.27 -5.92 3.44
CA ARG A 248 2.25 -5.08 4.15
C ARG A 248 1.67 -3.80 4.77
N ASN A 249 0.46 -3.84 5.36
CA ASN A 249 -0.14 -2.67 6.02
C ASN A 249 -0.10 -2.79 7.54
N VAL A 250 -0.19 -1.67 8.25
CA VAL A 250 -0.36 -1.61 9.71
C VAL A 250 -1.75 -1.05 10.06
N PHE A 251 -2.49 -1.80 10.87
CA PHE A 251 -3.81 -1.43 11.39
C PHE A 251 -3.73 -1.25 12.90
N LEU A 252 -4.21 -0.13 13.43
CA LEU A 252 -4.17 0.15 14.86
C LEU A 252 -5.30 1.08 15.32
N ASN A 253 -5.42 1.21 16.63
CA ASN A 253 -6.29 2.13 17.36
C ASN A 253 -7.74 2.17 16.86
N TRP A 254 -8.44 1.05 17.01
CA TRP A 254 -9.86 0.94 16.66
C TRP A 254 -10.72 1.96 17.40
N GLU A 255 -11.40 2.85 16.68
CA GLU A 255 -12.44 3.74 17.22
C GLU A 255 -13.80 3.54 16.55
N GLY A 256 -14.03 2.35 15.97
CA GLY A 256 -15.26 1.99 15.26
C GLY A 256 -16.29 1.26 16.11
N SER A 257 -17.29 0.72 15.41
CA SER A 257 -18.42 0.01 15.98
C SER A 257 -18.09 -1.43 16.38
N THR A 258 -18.99 -2.06 17.15
CA THR A 258 -18.89 -3.48 17.51
C THR A 258 -19.30 -4.42 16.37
N GLY A 259 -19.78 -3.87 15.24
CA GLY A 259 -20.31 -4.62 14.10
C GLY A 259 -19.33 -4.83 12.95
N SER A 260 -18.14 -4.23 13.04
CA SER A 260 -17.20 -4.11 11.90
C SER A 260 -15.80 -4.61 12.25
N ASN A 261 -14.91 -4.61 11.25
CA ASN A 261 -13.60 -5.24 11.30
C ASN A 261 -12.48 -4.23 10.96
N PHE A 262 -11.20 -4.61 11.05
CA PHE A 262 -10.20 -3.82 10.35
C PHE A 262 -10.37 -3.97 8.82
N VAL A 263 -10.56 -5.20 8.36
CA VAL A 263 -10.77 -5.51 6.94
C VAL A 263 -11.99 -6.41 6.78
N LEU A 264 -12.87 -6.06 5.84
CA LEU A 264 -14.09 -6.78 5.54
C LEU A 264 -14.20 -7.07 4.03
N VAL A 265 -14.50 -8.31 3.68
CA VAL A 265 -14.77 -8.78 2.31
C VAL A 265 -16.26 -9.10 2.18
N GLY A 266 -16.96 -8.37 1.31
CA GLY A 266 -18.43 -8.36 1.17
C GLY A 266 -19.11 -7.59 2.31
N GLU A 267 -20.30 -7.07 2.08
CA GLU A 267 -21.03 -6.33 3.12
C GLU A 267 -22.54 -6.23 2.86
N ASP A 268 -22.94 -6.07 1.61
CA ASP A 268 -24.26 -5.54 1.24
C ASP A 268 -25.35 -6.61 1.08
N ALA A 269 -25.03 -7.86 1.41
CA ALA A 269 -25.94 -9.00 1.33
C ALA A 269 -26.46 -9.21 -0.10
N LYS A 270 -25.61 -9.01 -1.10
CA LYS A 270 -26.00 -9.22 -2.50
C LYS A 270 -26.26 -10.70 -2.79
N PRO A 271 -27.12 -11.03 -3.77
CA PRO A 271 -27.43 -12.42 -4.12
C PRO A 271 -26.34 -13.07 -5.00
N PHE A 272 -25.09 -12.64 -4.85
CA PHE A 272 -23.91 -13.12 -5.58
C PHE A 272 -22.64 -12.85 -4.74
N ILE A 273 -21.51 -13.44 -5.16
CA ILE A 273 -20.19 -13.21 -4.54
C ILE A 273 -19.73 -11.76 -4.81
N GLU A 274 -19.67 -10.96 -3.75
CA GLU A 274 -19.32 -9.53 -3.81
C GLU A 274 -17.82 -9.28 -4.01
N ALA A 275 -16.97 -10.25 -3.66
CA ALA A 275 -15.53 -10.14 -3.86
C ALA A 275 -14.87 -11.51 -4.09
N ARG A 276 -13.93 -11.56 -5.03
CA ARG A 276 -13.18 -12.79 -5.33
C ARG A 276 -11.69 -12.56 -5.56
N ASN A 277 -10.90 -13.62 -5.41
CA ASN A 277 -9.44 -13.59 -5.57
C ASN A 277 -8.78 -12.49 -4.74
N VAL A 278 -9.11 -12.42 -3.44
CA VAL A 278 -8.55 -11.43 -2.52
C VAL A 278 -7.38 -12.03 -1.76
N MET A 279 -6.24 -11.36 -1.82
CA MET A 279 -5.04 -11.71 -1.05
C MET A 279 -4.85 -10.73 0.11
N PHE A 280 -4.73 -11.25 1.33
CA PHE A 280 -4.43 -10.49 2.55
C PHE A 280 -3.15 -11.04 3.18
N GLU A 281 -2.02 -10.35 2.99
CA GLU A 281 -0.71 -10.90 3.40
C GLU A 281 0.27 -9.92 4.05
N ASN A 282 1.14 -10.42 4.92
CA ASN A 282 2.18 -9.63 5.58
C ASN A 282 1.65 -8.39 6.32
N ASN A 283 0.41 -8.39 6.82
CA ASN A 283 -0.14 -7.24 7.54
C ASN A 283 0.05 -7.36 9.06
N LEU A 284 0.17 -6.23 9.75
CA LEU A 284 0.24 -6.13 11.20
C LEU A 284 -1.01 -5.44 11.75
N MET A 285 -1.71 -6.09 12.67
CA MET A 285 -2.87 -5.52 13.37
C MET A 285 -2.60 -5.43 14.86
N LEU A 286 -2.78 -4.23 15.44
CA LEU A 286 -2.44 -3.94 16.82
C LEU A 286 -3.68 -3.68 17.68
N GLY A 287 -3.84 -4.51 18.71
CA GLY A 287 -4.83 -4.37 19.78
C GLY A 287 -4.38 -3.35 20.83
N ASN A 288 -4.54 -2.06 20.53
CA ASN A 288 -4.20 -0.96 21.44
C ASN A 288 -5.41 -0.07 21.81
N SER A 289 -6.63 -0.52 21.51
CA SER A 289 -7.88 0.18 21.82
C SER A 289 -8.75 -0.64 22.76
N THR A 290 -9.49 0.03 23.63
CA THR A 290 -10.49 -0.59 24.51
C THR A 290 -11.85 -0.77 23.82
N ASN A 291 -12.01 -0.28 22.59
CA ASN A 291 -13.26 -0.43 21.87
C ASN A 291 -13.43 -1.85 21.38
N VAL A 292 -14.65 -2.36 21.52
CA VAL A 292 -15.00 -3.68 21.00
C VAL A 292 -15.25 -3.59 19.50
N MET A 293 -14.65 -4.48 18.72
CA MET A 293 -14.93 -4.70 17.30
C MET A 293 -15.71 -6.00 17.07
N ARG A 294 -16.12 -6.31 15.84
CA ARG A 294 -16.69 -7.62 15.53
C ARG A 294 -15.60 -8.70 15.56
N ALA A 295 -14.59 -8.53 14.72
CA ALA A 295 -13.37 -9.34 14.66
C ALA A 295 -12.26 -8.61 13.91
N ALA A 296 -11.01 -9.10 13.96
CA ALA A 296 -9.92 -8.48 13.22
C ALA A 296 -10.19 -8.45 11.69
N VAL A 297 -10.62 -9.58 11.12
CA VAL A 297 -11.01 -9.71 9.70
C VAL A 297 -12.41 -10.29 9.52
N GLY A 298 -13.07 -9.96 8.42
CA GLY A 298 -14.41 -10.44 8.07
C GLY A 298 -14.55 -10.90 6.63
N VAL A 299 -15.34 -11.94 6.40
CA VAL A 299 -15.81 -12.38 5.06
C VAL A 299 -17.31 -12.65 5.12
N LYS A 300 -18.09 -11.94 4.30
CA LYS A 300 -19.55 -11.99 4.23
C LYS A 300 -20.11 -12.53 2.91
N SER A 301 -19.35 -12.34 1.83
CA SER A 301 -19.72 -12.75 0.47
C SER A 301 -18.45 -12.86 -0.40
N GLY A 302 -17.61 -13.84 -0.08
CA GLY A 302 -16.28 -14.00 -0.66
C GLY A 302 -16.01 -15.36 -1.31
N GLU A 303 -15.23 -15.36 -2.39
CA GLU A 303 -14.69 -16.55 -3.06
C GLU A 303 -13.17 -16.45 -3.24
N ASN A 304 -12.43 -17.51 -2.93
CA ASN A 304 -10.97 -17.57 -3.08
C ASN A 304 -10.26 -16.41 -2.36
N ILE A 305 -10.39 -16.41 -1.03
CA ILE A 305 -9.85 -15.39 -0.14
C ILE A 305 -8.73 -16.03 0.67
N THR A 306 -7.51 -15.48 0.59
CA THR A 306 -6.36 -16.00 1.33
C THR A 306 -5.82 -14.98 2.31
N PHE A 307 -5.73 -15.38 3.58
CA PHE A 307 -5.08 -14.66 4.66
C PHE A 307 -3.77 -15.38 5.02
N ARG A 308 -2.61 -14.81 4.70
CA ARG A 308 -1.33 -15.47 4.99
C ARG A 308 -0.25 -14.57 5.57
N ASN A 309 0.54 -15.11 6.49
CA ASN A 309 1.67 -14.39 7.08
C ASN A 309 1.27 -13.04 7.69
N ASN A 310 0.10 -12.92 8.31
CA ASN A 310 -0.29 -11.73 9.04
C ASN A 310 0.00 -11.89 10.54
N THR A 311 0.20 -10.78 11.25
CA THR A 311 0.40 -10.75 12.70
C THR A 311 -0.71 -9.92 13.36
N ILE A 312 -1.49 -10.55 14.23
CA ILE A 312 -2.50 -9.88 15.07
C ILE A 312 -1.99 -9.94 16.52
N ALA A 313 -1.72 -8.77 17.10
CA ALA A 313 -0.98 -8.66 18.36
C ALA A 313 -1.66 -7.71 19.36
N GLY A 314 -1.78 -8.17 20.61
CA GLY A 314 -2.24 -7.35 21.73
C GLY A 314 -3.64 -7.67 22.21
N ASP A 315 -4.14 -6.87 23.15
CA ASP A 315 -5.52 -6.96 23.61
C ASP A 315 -6.42 -6.31 22.56
N LEU A 316 -7.20 -7.14 21.88
CA LEU A 316 -8.15 -6.72 20.85
C LEU A 316 -9.56 -7.10 21.33
N PRO A 317 -10.23 -6.23 22.11
CA PRO A 317 -11.61 -6.49 22.51
C PRO A 317 -12.47 -6.69 21.27
N ALA A 318 -13.06 -7.87 21.14
CA ALA A 318 -13.83 -8.26 19.97
C ALA A 318 -14.97 -9.20 20.37
N LEU A 319 -15.93 -9.43 19.48
CA LEU A 319 -16.91 -10.50 19.66
C LEU A 319 -16.33 -11.85 19.24
N ALA A 320 -15.42 -11.87 18.27
CA ALA A 320 -14.51 -12.96 17.97
C ALA A 320 -13.13 -12.36 17.68
N TYR A 321 -12.06 -12.88 18.29
CA TYR A 321 -10.74 -12.25 18.21
C TYR A 321 -10.21 -12.16 16.77
N ALA A 322 -10.25 -13.29 16.06
CA ALA A 322 -9.53 -13.42 14.80
C ALA A 322 -10.41 -13.09 13.59
N MET A 323 -11.54 -13.78 13.43
CA MET A 323 -12.31 -13.71 12.20
C MET A 323 -13.81 -13.81 12.40
N ARG A 324 -14.56 -13.15 11.50
CA ARG A 324 -15.95 -13.45 11.20
C ARG A 324 -16.09 -13.98 9.79
N VAL A 325 -16.63 -15.18 9.61
CA VAL A 325 -16.92 -15.77 8.29
C VAL A 325 -18.39 -16.16 8.27
N ASN A 326 -19.23 -15.28 7.74
CA ASN A 326 -20.68 -15.45 7.76
C ASN A 326 -21.31 -15.12 6.41
N VAL A 327 -22.60 -15.32 6.24
CA VAL A 327 -23.35 -14.78 5.09
C VAL A 327 -24.45 -13.85 5.59
N GLU A 328 -24.66 -12.74 4.88
CA GLU A 328 -25.80 -11.84 5.14
C GLU A 328 -26.98 -12.13 4.19
N ASN A 329 -26.73 -12.91 3.12
CA ASN A 329 -27.74 -13.40 2.20
C ASN A 329 -27.68 -14.92 2.09
N SER A 330 -28.77 -15.59 2.44
CA SER A 330 -28.84 -17.05 2.49
C SER A 330 -28.72 -17.75 1.13
N VAL A 331 -28.76 -17.01 0.01
CA VAL A 331 -28.53 -17.59 -1.33
C VAL A 331 -27.05 -17.67 -1.70
N VAL A 332 -26.19 -17.00 -0.94
CA VAL A 332 -24.74 -17.02 -1.10
C VAL A 332 -24.13 -17.93 -0.04
N THR A 333 -22.98 -18.52 -0.35
CA THR A 333 -22.16 -19.25 0.60
C THR A 333 -20.73 -18.85 0.33
N ASN A 334 -19.96 -18.51 1.37
CA ASN A 334 -18.53 -18.24 1.17
C ASN A 334 -17.83 -19.54 0.72
N GLU A 335 -16.85 -19.43 -0.16
CA GLU A 335 -16.10 -20.59 -0.60
C GLU A 335 -14.61 -20.30 -0.78
N GLN A 336 -13.76 -21.32 -0.57
CA GLN A 336 -12.31 -21.20 -0.78
C GLN A 336 -11.69 -20.12 0.11
N ILE A 337 -11.96 -20.19 1.42
CA ILE A 337 -11.42 -19.26 2.42
C ILE A 337 -10.23 -19.91 3.12
N HIS A 338 -9.04 -19.31 3.03
CA HIS A 338 -7.80 -19.94 3.43
C HIS A 338 -6.97 -19.08 4.39
N PHE A 339 -6.44 -19.71 5.44
CA PHE A 339 -5.61 -19.08 6.47
C PHE A 339 -4.31 -19.85 6.66
N TYR A 340 -3.17 -19.22 6.37
CA TYR A 340 -1.84 -19.83 6.47
C TYR A 340 -0.85 -18.98 7.24
N ASN A 341 0.01 -19.58 8.07
CA ASN A 341 1.19 -18.89 8.60
C ASN A 341 0.89 -17.58 9.35
N ASN A 342 -0.30 -17.36 9.89
CA ASN A 342 -0.63 -16.15 10.65
C ASN A 342 -0.23 -16.31 12.13
N ILE A 343 0.03 -15.19 12.82
CA ILE A 343 0.15 -15.13 14.28
C ILE A 343 -1.13 -14.52 14.86
N TRP A 344 -1.78 -15.25 15.77
CA TRP A 344 -2.91 -14.80 16.57
C TRP A 344 -2.50 -14.72 18.05
N SER A 345 -2.13 -13.54 18.52
CA SER A 345 -1.48 -13.38 19.82
C SER A 345 -2.14 -12.33 20.70
N ASP A 346 -2.97 -12.76 21.62
CA ASP A 346 -3.42 -11.96 22.75
C ASP A 346 -2.58 -12.31 24.00
N PRO A 347 -1.63 -11.47 24.42
CA PRO A 347 -0.81 -11.74 25.61
C PRO A 347 -1.57 -11.57 26.93
N THR A 348 -2.80 -11.05 26.94
CA THR A 348 -3.56 -10.77 28.17
C THR A 348 -4.40 -11.95 28.65
N GLY A 349 -4.67 -12.94 27.79
CA GLY A 349 -5.50 -14.09 28.13
C GLY A 349 -6.99 -13.90 27.86
N THR A 350 -7.38 -12.79 27.21
CA THR A 350 -8.78 -12.45 26.99
C THR A 350 -9.34 -12.92 25.66
N MET A 351 -8.50 -13.20 24.67
CA MET A 351 -8.81 -13.51 23.26
C MET A 351 -10.31 -13.45 22.92
N GLY A 352 -10.78 -12.27 22.52
CA GLY A 352 -12.16 -12.04 22.11
C GLY A 352 -13.17 -11.92 23.26
N ALA A 353 -12.73 -11.79 24.52
CA ALA A 353 -13.63 -11.51 25.62
C ALA A 353 -14.09 -10.05 25.54
N SER A 354 -15.40 -9.86 25.35
CA SER A 354 -16.03 -8.55 25.47
C SER A 354 -17.40 -8.68 26.12
N PHE A 355 -17.89 -7.60 26.74
CA PHE A 355 -19.26 -7.48 27.29
C PHE A 355 -19.75 -8.60 28.24
N GLY A 356 -18.86 -9.39 28.82
CA GLY A 356 -19.22 -10.49 29.72
C GLY A 356 -19.63 -11.79 29.00
N SER A 357 -19.56 -11.85 27.66
CA SER A 357 -19.41 -13.13 26.97
C SER A 357 -17.99 -13.67 27.23
N GLY A 358 -17.86 -14.99 27.27
CA GLY A 358 -16.54 -15.61 27.40
C GLY A 358 -15.64 -15.25 26.21
N ASN A 359 -14.36 -15.58 26.35
CA ASN A 359 -13.40 -15.51 25.24
C ASN A 359 -13.93 -16.24 24.00
N ASP A 360 -13.66 -15.71 22.80
CA ASP A 360 -14.05 -16.29 21.52
C ASP A 360 -12.98 -16.04 20.44
N PHE A 361 -12.63 -17.08 19.69
CA PHE A 361 -11.59 -17.03 18.67
C PHE A 361 -12.15 -16.63 17.30
N SER A 362 -13.31 -17.18 16.93
CA SER A 362 -13.87 -17.10 15.59
C SER A 362 -15.39 -17.18 15.62
N ASP A 363 -16.02 -16.45 14.72
CA ASP A 363 -17.47 -16.45 14.52
C ASP A 363 -17.76 -16.84 13.06
N SER A 364 -18.10 -18.11 12.89
CA SER A 364 -18.20 -18.84 11.63
C SER A 364 -19.37 -19.85 11.64
N PRO A 365 -20.62 -19.37 11.55
CA PRO A 365 -21.78 -20.24 11.71
C PRO A 365 -21.81 -21.44 10.74
N PRO A 366 -22.35 -22.61 11.14
CA PRO A 366 -22.35 -23.82 10.32
C PRO A 366 -23.12 -23.64 9.02
N GLY A 367 -22.48 -24.00 7.91
CA GLY A 367 -23.09 -23.97 6.58
C GLY A 367 -22.93 -22.65 5.82
N GLU A 368 -22.28 -21.64 6.42
CA GLU A 368 -22.06 -20.33 5.78
C GLU A 368 -20.72 -20.24 5.01
N VAL A 369 -19.89 -21.28 5.10
CA VAL A 369 -18.64 -21.43 4.36
C VAL A 369 -18.41 -22.87 3.90
N THR A 370 -17.85 -23.03 2.71
CA THR A 370 -17.40 -24.33 2.16
C THR A 370 -15.95 -24.25 1.66
N ASN A 371 -15.28 -25.39 1.53
CA ASN A 371 -13.91 -25.48 0.99
C ASN A 371 -12.89 -24.53 1.67
N TRP A 372 -12.91 -24.43 3.00
CA TRP A 372 -12.00 -23.58 3.75
C TRP A 372 -10.79 -24.35 4.28
N THR A 373 -9.73 -23.63 4.63
CA THR A 373 -8.49 -24.19 5.18
C THR A 373 -7.93 -23.29 6.29
N LEU A 374 -7.49 -23.88 7.40
CA LEU A 374 -6.71 -23.23 8.44
C LEU A 374 -5.48 -24.10 8.71
N VAL A 375 -4.27 -23.67 8.33
CA VAL A 375 -3.06 -24.51 8.44
C VAL A 375 -1.82 -23.69 8.83
N ASN A 376 -1.06 -24.20 9.80
CA ASN A 376 0.26 -23.74 10.18
C ASN A 376 0.29 -22.29 10.72
N ASN A 377 -0.69 -21.95 11.55
CA ASN A 377 -0.73 -20.65 12.22
C ASN A 377 -0.20 -20.78 13.66
N GLN A 378 0.29 -19.67 14.23
CA GLN A 378 0.71 -19.60 15.62
C GLN A 378 -0.37 -18.94 16.48
N TYR A 379 -0.62 -19.50 17.67
CA TYR A 379 -1.68 -19.08 18.57
C TYR A 379 -1.13 -18.86 19.99
N TYR A 380 -1.50 -17.74 20.60
CA TYR A 380 -1.17 -17.43 21.98
C TYR A 380 -2.28 -16.61 22.65
N ASN A 381 -2.76 -17.08 23.80
CA ASN A 381 -3.76 -16.39 24.61
C ASN A 381 -3.24 -16.16 26.05
N GLY A 382 -2.09 -15.52 26.22
CA GLY A 382 -1.61 -15.11 27.55
C GLY A 382 -1.40 -16.24 28.57
N GLY A 383 -1.23 -17.48 28.11
CA GLY A 383 -1.20 -18.68 28.95
C GLY A 383 -2.58 -19.22 29.38
N ALA A 384 -3.67 -18.54 29.05
CA ALA A 384 -5.03 -19.07 29.11
C ALA A 384 -5.31 -20.00 27.92
N ASN A 385 -6.42 -20.73 28.00
CA ASN A 385 -6.88 -21.56 26.88
C ASN A 385 -7.27 -20.67 25.70
N ILE A 386 -6.89 -21.09 24.49
CA ILE A 386 -7.43 -20.51 23.27
C ILE A 386 -8.89 -20.96 23.15
N PRO A 387 -9.85 -20.05 22.89
CA PRO A 387 -11.26 -20.40 22.80
C PRO A 387 -11.54 -21.29 21.60
N ALA A 388 -12.49 -22.21 21.77
CA ALA A 388 -13.09 -22.97 20.69
C ALA A 388 -14.55 -23.26 21.05
N ASP A 389 -15.43 -23.19 20.06
CA ASP A 389 -16.84 -23.51 20.19
C ASP A 389 -17.25 -24.50 19.09
N ALA A 390 -17.92 -25.58 19.50
CA ALA A 390 -18.39 -26.63 18.61
C ALA A 390 -19.58 -26.19 17.75
N SER A 391 -20.21 -25.04 18.04
CA SER A 391 -21.15 -24.40 17.11
C SER A 391 -20.47 -23.66 15.98
N GLU A 392 -19.15 -23.51 16.00
CA GLU A 392 -18.40 -22.78 14.97
C GLU A 392 -17.77 -23.73 13.95
N THR A 393 -17.79 -23.32 12.68
CA THR A 393 -17.23 -24.10 11.57
C THR A 393 -15.71 -24.11 11.60
N ILE A 394 -15.10 -22.98 11.94
CA ILE A 394 -13.66 -22.76 11.94
C ILE A 394 -13.25 -22.53 13.39
N ASN A 395 -12.38 -23.39 13.92
CA ASN A 395 -11.74 -23.24 15.23
C ASN A 395 -10.23 -23.39 15.08
N TYR A 396 -9.45 -22.83 16.02
CA TYR A 396 -7.99 -23.01 16.02
C TYR A 396 -7.56 -24.50 16.11
N THR A 397 -8.42 -25.37 16.64
CA THR A 397 -8.19 -26.81 16.74
C THR A 397 -8.27 -27.53 15.39
N ASP A 398 -8.89 -26.92 14.39
CA ASP A 398 -8.99 -27.46 13.04
C ASP A 398 -7.67 -27.30 12.27
N ASP A 399 -6.73 -26.51 12.80
CA ASP A 399 -5.37 -26.40 12.27
C ASP A 399 -4.52 -27.62 12.65
N PRO A 400 -4.21 -28.51 11.68
CA PRO A 400 -3.48 -29.74 11.95
C PRO A 400 -2.00 -29.48 12.28
N ASN A 401 -1.47 -28.33 11.87
CA ASN A 401 -0.08 -27.92 12.04
C ASN A 401 0.03 -26.68 12.95
N ARG A 402 -0.95 -26.45 13.83
CA ARG A 402 -0.94 -25.31 14.74
C ARG A 402 0.32 -25.26 15.58
N ILE A 403 0.82 -24.04 15.78
CA ILE A 403 1.94 -23.74 16.66
C ILE A 403 1.35 -23.05 17.89
N ALA A 404 1.42 -23.70 19.05
CA ALA A 404 0.93 -23.12 20.30
C ALA A 404 2.11 -22.59 21.10
N GLY A 405 2.17 -21.28 21.33
CA GLY A 405 3.27 -20.68 22.08
C GLY A 405 3.36 -19.18 21.94
N ASN A 406 3.93 -18.52 22.96
CA ASN A 406 4.10 -17.08 22.98
C ASN A 406 5.07 -16.62 21.89
N PRO A 407 4.66 -15.78 20.92
CA PRO A 407 5.57 -15.23 19.92
C PRO A 407 6.54 -14.20 20.48
N GLY A 408 6.33 -13.71 21.71
CA GLY A 408 7.21 -12.74 22.37
C GLY A 408 7.11 -11.32 21.81
N LEU A 409 5.98 -11.00 21.16
CA LEU A 409 5.69 -9.66 20.62
C LEU A 409 5.62 -8.62 21.75
N ALA A 410 6.05 -7.39 21.48
CA ALA A 410 6.07 -6.33 22.47
C ALA A 410 4.65 -5.83 22.82
N SER A 411 4.49 -5.27 24.01
CA SER A 411 3.22 -4.68 24.45
C SER A 411 2.96 -3.34 23.75
N GLN A 412 1.71 -3.11 23.34
CA GLN A 412 1.22 -1.85 22.77
C GLN A 412 0.92 -0.78 23.84
N ALA A 413 1.21 -1.04 25.12
CA ALA A 413 1.02 -0.07 26.19
C ALA A 413 1.87 1.19 25.96
N GLY A 414 1.22 2.35 25.91
CA GLY A 414 1.90 3.63 25.66
C GLY A 414 2.23 3.89 24.18
N LEU A 415 1.67 3.11 23.25
CA LEU A 415 1.78 3.37 21.82
C LEU A 415 1.36 4.82 21.51
N THR A 416 2.22 5.54 20.77
CA THR A 416 1.93 6.89 20.27
C THR A 416 1.46 6.82 18.84
N LEU A 417 0.26 7.34 18.56
CA LEU A 417 -0.29 7.36 17.21
C LEU A 417 0.49 8.34 16.32
N PRO A 418 0.92 7.94 15.12
CA PRO A 418 1.70 8.79 14.24
C PRO A 418 0.77 9.79 13.50
N ARG A 419 0.02 10.63 14.21
CA ARG A 419 -0.86 11.62 13.57
C ARG A 419 -0.03 12.76 12.96
N TRP A 420 -0.36 13.18 11.74
CA TRP A 420 0.33 14.29 11.08
C TRP A 420 0.11 15.61 11.82
N ASN A 421 1.19 16.38 12.00
CA ASN A 421 1.13 17.75 12.51
C ASN A 421 1.74 18.72 11.48
N PRO A 422 0.90 19.44 10.71
CA PRO A 422 1.40 20.36 9.68
C PRO A 422 2.19 21.53 10.26
N ALA A 423 1.95 21.92 11.53
CA ALA A 423 2.65 23.04 12.16
C ALA A 423 4.12 22.73 12.48
N THR A 424 4.44 21.46 12.76
CA THR A 424 5.81 21.02 13.01
C THR A 424 6.45 20.33 11.81
N GLY A 425 5.64 19.93 10.82
CA GLY A 425 6.13 19.16 9.67
C GLY A 425 6.59 17.75 10.06
N MET A 426 5.99 17.17 11.11
CA MET A 426 6.37 15.86 11.68
C MET A 426 5.12 15.12 12.14
N PHE A 427 5.23 13.79 12.26
CA PHE A 427 4.23 12.97 12.92
C PHE A 427 4.37 13.02 14.45
N ALA A 428 3.27 12.80 15.16
CA ALA A 428 3.22 12.92 16.62
C ALA A 428 4.07 11.87 17.36
N ASP A 429 4.41 10.76 16.72
CA ASP A 429 5.35 9.76 17.20
C ASP A 429 6.82 10.14 16.97
N GLY A 430 7.08 11.31 16.36
CA GLY A 430 8.41 11.83 16.04
C GLY A 430 8.92 11.46 14.65
N SER A 431 8.18 10.67 13.87
CA SER A 431 8.59 10.27 12.52
C SER A 431 8.54 11.45 11.54
N MET A 432 9.45 11.49 10.57
CA MET A 432 9.53 12.56 9.55
C MET A 432 8.67 12.29 8.32
N ASN A 433 8.38 11.01 8.03
CA ASN A 433 7.56 10.57 6.90
C ASN A 433 6.78 9.31 7.26
N ILE A 434 5.81 8.93 6.41
CA ILE A 434 4.94 7.77 6.65
C ILE A 434 5.73 6.45 6.70
N ARG A 435 6.77 6.28 5.86
CA ARG A 435 7.59 5.06 5.89
C ARG A 435 8.32 4.89 7.22
N GLU A 436 8.85 5.97 7.77
CA GLU A 436 9.49 5.93 9.10
C GLU A 436 8.48 5.54 10.19
N ALA A 437 7.27 6.11 10.17
CA ALA A 437 6.21 5.72 11.10
C ALA A 437 5.81 4.24 10.94
N PHE A 438 5.67 3.78 9.70
CA PHE A 438 5.40 2.39 9.36
C PHE A 438 6.46 1.44 9.92
N VAL A 439 7.74 1.66 9.57
CA VAL A 439 8.86 0.83 10.03
C VAL A 439 8.93 0.84 11.55
N LYS A 440 8.78 2.01 12.19
CA LYS A 440 8.79 2.12 13.65
C LYS A 440 7.70 1.28 14.31
N LEU A 441 6.47 1.29 13.78
CA LEU A 441 5.38 0.47 14.29
C LEU A 441 5.66 -1.03 14.13
N VAL A 442 6.13 -1.44 12.95
CA VAL A 442 6.48 -2.84 12.68
C VAL A 442 7.60 -3.31 13.59
N MET A 443 8.69 -2.55 13.67
CA MET A 443 9.87 -2.88 14.46
C MET A 443 9.59 -2.95 15.95
N GLN A 444 8.70 -2.10 16.44
CA GLN A 444 8.37 -2.06 17.85
C GLN A 444 7.37 -3.15 18.26
N TYR A 445 6.39 -3.49 17.40
CA TYR A 445 5.25 -4.32 17.81
C TYR A 445 5.02 -5.60 16.99
N GLY A 446 5.62 -5.70 15.80
CA GLY A 446 5.42 -6.81 14.87
C GLY A 446 6.51 -7.88 14.89
N VAL A 447 7.68 -7.59 15.45
CA VAL A 447 8.84 -8.49 15.42
C VAL A 447 8.74 -9.56 16.52
N PRO A 448 8.66 -10.86 16.18
CA PRO A 448 8.68 -11.94 17.17
C PRO A 448 9.99 -11.97 17.97
N ALA A 449 9.95 -12.58 19.16
CA ALA A 449 11.18 -12.93 19.86
C ALA A 449 11.91 -14.04 19.09
N ALA A 450 13.26 -14.04 19.13
CA ALA A 450 14.07 -15.08 18.50
C ALA A 450 13.79 -16.50 19.05
N SER A 451 13.15 -16.61 20.21
CA SER A 451 12.71 -17.88 20.80
C SER A 451 11.26 -18.25 20.43
N SER A 452 10.61 -17.50 19.55
CA SER A 452 9.25 -17.83 19.10
C SER A 452 9.26 -19.16 18.34
N GLU A 453 8.33 -20.03 18.68
CA GLU A 453 8.12 -21.31 17.98
C GLU A 453 7.69 -21.13 16.51
N GLY A 454 7.32 -19.91 16.11
CA GLY A 454 6.97 -19.57 14.72
C GLY A 454 8.16 -19.24 13.82
N VAL A 455 9.37 -19.07 14.38
CA VAL A 455 10.59 -18.75 13.61
C VAL A 455 11.04 -19.99 12.83
N ASP A 456 11.34 -19.83 11.54
CA ASP A 456 11.70 -20.87 10.57
C ASP A 456 10.61 -21.94 10.34
N HIS A 457 9.38 -21.69 10.80
CA HIS A 457 8.32 -22.68 10.88
C HIS A 457 7.11 -22.41 9.96
N ALA A 458 7.15 -21.38 9.10
CA ALA A 458 6.09 -21.18 8.11
C ALA A 458 6.12 -22.24 7.00
N LEU A 459 4.94 -22.55 6.45
CA LEU A 459 4.84 -23.33 5.23
C LEU A 459 5.37 -22.50 4.06
N ALA A 460 6.57 -22.84 3.58
CA ALA A 460 7.23 -22.14 2.49
C ALA A 460 6.39 -22.04 1.20
N ALA A 461 5.60 -23.07 0.89
CA ALA A 461 4.71 -23.05 -0.28
C ALA A 461 3.56 -22.03 -0.17
N GLN A 462 3.27 -21.56 1.04
CA GLN A 462 2.23 -20.56 1.31
C GLN A 462 2.81 -19.21 1.72
N ALA A 463 4.12 -19.11 2.02
CA ALA A 463 4.73 -17.84 2.37
C ALA A 463 4.90 -16.94 1.12
N PRO A 464 4.66 -15.62 1.23
CA PRO A 464 5.06 -14.66 0.21
C PRO A 464 6.59 -14.59 0.08
N LEU A 465 7.08 -13.95 -0.99
CA LEU A 465 8.52 -13.86 -1.25
C LEU A 465 9.25 -12.97 -0.22
N ASP A 466 8.59 -11.91 0.19
CA ASP A 466 9.06 -10.89 1.12
C ASP A 466 8.20 -10.83 2.39
N ASP A 467 8.67 -10.13 3.41
CA ASP A 467 7.93 -9.84 4.64
C ASP A 467 7.30 -8.43 4.60
N ILE A 468 6.73 -7.98 5.72
CA ILE A 468 6.11 -6.64 5.86
C ILE A 468 7.08 -5.47 5.65
N LEU A 469 8.37 -5.65 5.91
CA LEU A 469 9.39 -4.63 5.68
C LEU A 469 9.93 -4.66 4.24
N GLY A 470 9.60 -5.72 3.50
CA GLY A 470 10.13 -6.00 2.17
C GLY A 470 11.39 -6.86 2.20
N ASN A 471 11.74 -7.45 3.34
CA ASN A 471 12.88 -8.35 3.45
C ASN A 471 12.55 -9.70 2.80
N LEU A 472 13.47 -10.25 2.00
CA LEU A 472 13.29 -11.58 1.41
C LEU A 472 13.21 -12.65 2.50
N ARG A 473 12.23 -13.54 2.35
CA ARG A 473 12.11 -14.72 3.19
C ARG A 473 13.07 -15.83 2.75
N GLY A 474 13.59 -16.56 3.73
CA GLY A 474 14.52 -17.66 3.48
C GLY A 474 13.83 -18.94 2.96
N VAL A 475 14.61 -20.02 2.87
CA VAL A 475 14.09 -21.37 2.57
C VAL A 475 13.24 -21.95 3.71
N SER A 476 13.34 -21.36 4.89
CA SER A 476 12.58 -21.69 6.09
C SER A 476 11.97 -20.38 6.61
N PRO A 477 10.86 -19.92 6.00
CA PRO A 477 10.27 -18.64 6.36
C PRO A 477 9.68 -18.66 7.78
N ASP A 478 9.50 -17.48 8.35
CA ASP A 478 8.83 -17.28 9.63
C ASP A 478 7.30 -17.19 9.50
N VAL A 479 6.59 -17.65 10.53
CA VAL A 479 5.16 -17.39 10.71
C VAL A 479 4.96 -15.92 11.08
N GLY A 480 3.90 -15.31 10.55
CA GLY A 480 3.57 -13.90 10.76
C GLY A 480 4.18 -12.96 9.75
N ALA A 481 4.00 -11.67 10.01
CA ALA A 481 4.28 -10.59 9.07
C ALA A 481 5.76 -10.26 8.89
N VAL A 482 6.60 -10.52 9.88
CA VAL A 482 8.03 -10.18 9.87
C VAL A 482 8.87 -11.45 9.70
N GLU A 483 9.91 -11.36 8.89
CA GLU A 483 10.99 -12.35 8.83
C GLU A 483 12.11 -11.92 9.78
N MET A 484 12.49 -12.80 10.70
CA MET A 484 13.61 -12.59 11.61
C MET A 484 14.92 -12.74 10.84
N LEU A 485 15.50 -11.60 10.47
CA LEU A 485 16.85 -11.56 9.94
C LEU A 485 17.84 -12.07 11.01
N ARG A 486 18.55 -13.15 10.69
CA ARG A 486 19.58 -13.69 11.60
C ARG A 486 20.75 -12.71 11.66
N SER A 487 21.23 -12.38 12.85
CA SER A 487 22.36 -11.44 13.03
C SER A 487 23.54 -11.85 12.14
N GLY A 488 23.89 -10.99 11.19
CA GLY A 488 24.93 -11.21 10.18
C GLY A 488 24.45 -11.12 8.72
N THR A 489 23.16 -10.93 8.46
CA THR A 489 22.63 -10.82 7.10
C THR A 489 22.29 -9.38 6.75
N GLY A 490 23.14 -8.69 5.95
CA GLY A 490 22.82 -7.47 5.18
C GLY A 490 22.42 -6.18 5.92
N ASP A 491 21.82 -6.29 7.09
CA ASP A 491 21.42 -5.24 8.04
C ASP A 491 22.67 -4.83 8.84
N PHE A 492 23.29 -3.76 8.41
CA PHE A 492 24.55 -3.28 8.95
C PHE A 492 24.36 -2.20 10.00
N ASP A 493 23.20 -1.55 10.03
CA ASP A 493 22.90 -0.51 11.02
C ASP A 493 22.08 -1.01 12.21
N GLY A 494 21.58 -2.25 12.12
CA GLY A 494 20.92 -3.01 13.19
C GLY A 494 19.45 -2.66 13.36
N ASP A 495 18.85 -1.98 12.38
CA ASP A 495 17.44 -1.59 12.41
C ASP A 495 16.48 -2.64 11.82
N ARG A 496 17.02 -3.80 11.39
CA ARG A 496 16.34 -5.01 10.91
C ARG A 496 15.49 -4.84 9.64
N ASP A 497 15.74 -3.79 8.86
CA ASP A 497 15.50 -3.86 7.42
C ASP A 497 16.85 -3.96 6.66
N VAL A 498 16.80 -4.27 5.36
CA VAL A 498 17.98 -4.24 4.50
C VAL A 498 17.76 -3.24 3.38
N ASP A 499 18.20 -2.01 3.60
CA ASP A 499 17.95 -0.87 2.74
C ASP A 499 19.23 -0.07 2.39
N GLY A 500 19.07 1.14 1.85
CA GLY A 500 20.20 1.97 1.44
C GLY A 500 21.05 2.49 2.61
N ARG A 501 20.50 2.53 3.83
CA ARG A 501 21.19 2.96 5.06
C ARG A 501 22.20 1.93 5.51
N ASP A 502 21.87 0.64 5.40
CA ASP A 502 22.84 -0.44 5.62
C ASP A 502 24.05 -0.28 4.72
N PHE A 503 23.80 -0.06 3.43
CA PHE A 503 24.88 0.16 2.48
C PHE A 503 25.77 1.34 2.88
N LEU A 504 25.19 2.42 3.40
CA LEU A 504 25.94 3.57 3.89
C LEU A 504 26.73 3.26 5.16
N VAL A 505 26.22 2.40 6.04
CA VAL A 505 26.96 1.92 7.21
C VAL A 505 28.12 1.03 6.79
N TRP A 506 27.90 0.07 5.89
CA TRP A 506 28.96 -0.77 5.32
C TRP A 506 30.00 0.03 4.55
N GLN A 507 29.58 1.02 3.75
CA GLN A 507 30.52 1.88 3.03
C GLN A 507 31.45 2.65 3.98
N ARG A 508 30.94 3.06 5.15
CA ARG A 508 31.73 3.73 6.20
C ARG A 508 32.55 2.74 7.04
N ASN A 509 32.07 1.51 7.17
CA ASN A 509 32.71 0.45 7.93
C ASN A 509 32.50 -0.93 7.26
N PRO A 510 33.38 -1.35 6.32
CA PRO A 510 33.26 -2.65 5.66
C PRO A 510 33.44 -3.86 6.58
N THR A 511 33.79 -3.63 7.86
CA THR A 511 33.81 -4.70 8.88
C THR A 511 32.45 -4.96 9.51
N ALA A 512 31.41 -4.18 9.14
CA ALA A 512 30.03 -4.41 9.58
C ALA A 512 29.46 -5.74 9.04
N GLY A 513 29.94 -6.22 7.89
CA GLY A 513 29.59 -7.54 7.31
C GLY A 513 30.03 -7.67 5.85
N ASP A 514 29.63 -8.75 5.17
CA ASP A 514 29.96 -8.96 3.76
C ASP A 514 28.98 -8.20 2.85
N LEU A 515 29.51 -7.45 1.86
CA LEU A 515 28.67 -6.76 0.89
C LEU A 515 27.74 -7.72 0.14
N THR A 516 28.14 -8.98 -0.04
CA THR A 516 27.30 -9.98 -0.69
C THR A 516 26.01 -10.26 0.07
N ASP A 517 26.02 -10.11 1.40
CA ASP A 517 24.83 -10.33 2.23
C ASP A 517 23.82 -9.21 1.97
N TRP A 518 24.27 -7.95 1.96
CA TRP A 518 23.43 -6.83 1.55
C TRP A 518 22.98 -6.97 0.10
N GLN A 519 23.84 -7.35 -0.83
CA GLN A 519 23.45 -7.54 -2.23
C GLN A 519 22.40 -8.65 -2.43
N ALA A 520 22.43 -9.68 -1.58
CA ALA A 520 21.46 -10.77 -1.63
C ALA A 520 20.09 -10.37 -1.06
N GLN A 521 20.02 -9.30 -0.25
CA GLN A 521 18.82 -8.90 0.50
C GLN A 521 18.28 -7.52 0.09
N TYR A 522 19.12 -6.64 -0.46
CA TYR A 522 18.76 -5.29 -0.89
C TYR A 522 17.91 -5.28 -2.16
N GLY A 523 16.93 -4.35 -2.20
CA GLY A 523 16.11 -4.09 -3.39
C GLY A 523 14.83 -4.92 -3.48
N SER A 524 14.37 -5.50 -2.37
CA SER A 524 13.08 -6.21 -2.27
C SER A 524 11.94 -5.35 -1.70
N ALA A 525 12.22 -4.14 -1.19
CA ALA A 525 11.26 -3.04 -1.28
C ALA A 525 11.00 -2.78 -2.77
N VAL A 526 9.73 -2.74 -3.21
CA VAL A 526 9.35 -2.42 -4.58
C VAL A 526 9.87 -1.02 -4.93
N ILE A 527 11.10 -0.95 -5.42
CA ILE A 527 11.56 0.18 -6.19
C ILE A 527 10.82 -0.01 -7.52
N LEU A 528 9.66 0.64 -7.66
CA LEU A 528 9.10 0.92 -8.97
C LEU A 528 10.26 1.40 -9.81
N SER A 529 10.63 0.61 -10.83
CA SER A 529 11.82 0.85 -11.64
C SER A 529 11.83 2.32 -12.04
N VAL A 530 12.73 3.10 -11.44
CA VAL A 530 13.16 4.35 -12.06
C VAL A 530 13.74 3.90 -13.39
N PRO A 531 13.22 4.34 -14.55
CA PRO A 531 13.80 3.96 -15.81
C PRO A 531 15.28 4.38 -15.78
N GLU A 532 16.18 3.40 -15.66
CA GLU A 532 17.59 3.70 -15.79
C GLU A 532 17.80 4.29 -17.19
N PRO A 533 18.62 5.35 -17.34
CA PRO A 533 19.06 5.78 -18.66
C PRO A 533 19.90 4.63 -19.25
N SER A 534 19.25 3.78 -20.05
CA SER A 534 19.84 2.63 -20.74
C SER A 534 21.32 2.80 -21.08
N GLY A 535 22.22 2.12 -20.36
CA GLY A 535 23.45 1.53 -20.89
C GLY A 535 24.50 2.34 -21.69
N TRP A 536 24.50 3.67 -21.75
CA TRP A 536 25.50 4.40 -22.57
C TRP A 536 26.87 4.61 -21.89
N VAL A 537 26.96 4.49 -20.56
CA VAL A 537 28.21 4.78 -19.83
C VAL A 537 29.27 3.69 -20.03
N HIS A 538 28.88 2.43 -20.29
CA HIS A 538 29.83 1.35 -20.56
C HIS A 538 30.41 1.36 -21.98
N TRP A 539 29.76 2.04 -22.94
CA TRP A 539 30.27 2.12 -24.33
C TRP A 539 31.20 3.31 -24.57
N ILE A 540 31.03 4.42 -23.84
CA ILE A 540 31.90 5.61 -23.99
C ILE A 540 33.30 5.36 -23.40
N ALA A 541 33.41 4.59 -22.30
CA ALA A 541 34.71 4.22 -21.73
C ALA A 541 35.54 3.33 -22.69
N LEU A 542 34.90 2.48 -23.49
CA LEU A 542 35.57 1.60 -24.47
C LEU A 542 36.00 2.35 -25.75
N MET A 543 35.30 3.40 -26.15
CA MET A 543 35.70 4.19 -27.34
C MET A 543 36.79 5.23 -27.06
N VAL A 544 36.89 5.77 -25.84
CA VAL A 544 37.96 6.73 -25.49
C VAL A 544 39.32 6.02 -25.36
N VAL A 545 39.35 4.78 -24.86
CA VAL A 545 40.61 4.00 -24.75
C VAL A 545 41.01 3.37 -26.10
N GLY A 546 40.04 3.03 -26.97
CA GLY A 546 40.30 2.50 -28.32
C GLY A 546 40.78 3.56 -29.33
N GLY A 547 40.27 4.80 -29.24
CA GLY A 547 40.61 5.88 -30.17
C GLY A 547 42.01 6.47 -29.99
N MET A 548 42.57 6.45 -28.78
CA MET A 548 43.91 6.98 -28.51
C MET A 548 45.06 6.10 -29.00
N ARG A 549 44.81 4.83 -29.38
CA ARG A 549 45.86 3.95 -29.94
C ARG A 549 46.05 4.04 -31.46
N MET A 550 45.16 4.71 -32.20
CA MET A 550 45.30 4.84 -33.67
C MET A 550 45.89 6.17 -34.16
N CYS A 551 46.08 7.18 -33.31
CA CYS A 551 46.64 8.48 -33.71
C CYS A 551 48.16 8.65 -33.50
N LEU A 552 48.89 7.63 -33.02
CA LEU A 552 50.33 7.75 -32.71
C LEU A 552 51.27 6.94 -33.64
N ALA A 553 50.78 6.39 -34.75
CA ALA A 553 51.61 5.62 -35.69
C ALA A 553 51.46 6.10 -37.14
N LYS A 554 52.04 7.26 -37.47
CA LYS A 554 52.52 7.61 -38.83
C LYS A 554 53.25 8.96 -38.78
N GLY A 555 54.59 8.93 -38.72
CA GLY A 555 55.32 10.20 -38.75
C GLY A 555 56.85 10.13 -38.71
N THR A 556 57.53 9.27 -39.47
CA THR A 556 58.93 9.52 -39.86
C THR A 556 59.26 8.86 -41.21
N ARG A 557 59.27 9.64 -42.29
CA ARG A 557 60.02 9.33 -43.51
C ARG A 557 61.20 10.31 -43.60
N SER A 558 62.40 9.78 -43.46
CA SER A 558 63.67 10.46 -43.74
C SER A 558 63.93 10.48 -45.25
N ALA A 559 64.45 11.62 -45.72
CA ALA A 559 64.91 11.88 -47.09
C ALA A 559 66.31 11.26 -47.37
N PRO A 560 66.83 11.31 -48.61
CA PRO A 560 67.68 10.28 -49.27
C PRO A 560 69.20 10.48 -49.08
N PRO A 561 70.03 9.60 -49.68
CA PRO A 561 70.74 10.06 -50.89
C PRO A 561 71.05 9.02 -51.99
N ARG A 562 71.14 9.57 -53.22
CA ARG A 562 71.76 9.10 -54.49
C ARG A 562 71.21 7.88 -55.21
#